data_AF-A0A7W7PYH5-F1
#
_entry.id   AF-A0A7W7PYH5-F1
#
_cell.length_a   1.000
_cell.length_b   1.000
_cell.length_c   1.000
_cell.angle_alpha   90.00
_cell.angle_beta   90.00
_cell.angle_gamma   90.00
#
_symmetry.space_group_name_H-M   'P 1'
#
loop_
_entity.id
_entity.type
_entity.pdbx_description
1 polymer ?
#
loop_
_entity_poly.entity_id
_entity_poly.type
_entity_poly.pdbx_seq_one_letter_code
_entity_poly.pdbx_strand_id
1 'polypeptide(L)'
;MTRTAPSALDLTLIAQAAELGRKISPAQLERWRARAWLPPTEQWTDPHTASIRRDILHRAARLADASTPGRSISWIGWTFWAIDDTPQTASRLRQALITTLKRPFARAGIDITRIPTGQSKADDKARQELVRQLLDTVRAPRRDLDGTLRAHALDADVVLPPPRSVPNVFHRSLLTPGARLLVGGLDDVPPEELLEAWHNALPPARQDMTERIRNSHLRAALAGQDPMAGFPLAYGLPGLIRIVEETDDRLLCAAVRACTKASATLAMLMLRPAHDAAVLARLMQEEMWHQWARVTGIAPHGAAGEAALTASTLHYLTVPGWTDDLSSYQELMDSLLTPAAEPCAPRPDDDHPSTPPAG
;
A
#
# COMPACT_ATOMS: atom_id res chain seq x y z
N MET A 1 33.84 -8.53 -4.20
CA MET A 1 33.82 -7.62 -3.03
C MET A 1 34.53 -8.31 -1.89
N THR A 2 35.56 -7.68 -1.34
CA THR A 2 36.34 -8.17 -0.20
C THR A 2 35.42 -8.19 1.03
N ARG A 3 35.24 -9.34 1.67
CA ARG A 3 34.36 -9.47 2.85
C ARG A 3 34.98 -8.74 4.03
N THR A 4 34.27 -7.77 4.60
CA THR A 4 34.66 -7.13 5.86
C THR A 4 34.43 -8.12 7.01
N ALA A 5 35.39 -8.23 7.92
CA ALA A 5 35.21 -9.05 9.13
C ALA A 5 34.05 -8.48 9.97
N PRO A 6 33.19 -9.34 10.58
CA PRO A 6 32.11 -8.87 11.43
C PRO A 6 32.65 -8.13 12.65
N SER A 7 32.05 -7.00 12.99
CA SER A 7 32.34 -6.27 14.22
C SER A 7 31.78 -7.00 15.45
N ALA A 8 32.23 -6.64 16.65
CA ALA A 8 31.66 -7.17 17.89
C ALA A 8 30.14 -6.88 17.99
N LEU A 9 29.69 -5.70 17.55
CA LEU A 9 28.28 -5.32 17.53
C LEU A 9 27.48 -6.16 16.52
N ASP A 10 28.06 -6.56 15.39
CA ASP A 10 27.42 -7.51 14.46
C ASP A 10 27.14 -8.84 15.15
N LEU A 11 28.14 -9.38 15.86
CA LEU A 11 28.00 -10.66 16.57
C LEU A 11 26.97 -10.57 17.70
N THR A 12 26.94 -9.46 18.45
CA THR A 12 25.92 -9.24 19.49
C THR A 12 24.51 -9.18 18.92
N LEU A 13 24.29 -8.44 17.82
CA LEU A 13 22.97 -8.38 17.18
C LEU A 13 22.54 -9.76 16.65
N ILE A 14 23.46 -10.53 16.07
CA ILE A 14 23.18 -11.90 15.62
C ILE A 14 22.75 -12.79 16.78
N ALA A 15 23.47 -12.73 17.91
CA ALA A 15 23.14 -13.50 19.10
C ALA A 15 21.74 -13.14 19.65
N GLN A 16 21.45 -11.85 19.82
CA GLN A 16 20.14 -11.40 20.29
C GLN A 16 19.00 -11.76 19.32
N ALA A 17 19.23 -11.70 18.02
CA ALA A 17 18.24 -12.14 17.04
C ALA A 17 18.00 -13.67 17.10
N ALA A 18 19.04 -14.46 17.41
CA ALA A 18 18.92 -15.89 17.59
C ALA A 18 18.08 -16.26 18.82
N GLU A 19 18.14 -15.47 19.90
CA GLU A 19 17.25 -15.60 21.06
C GLU A 19 15.77 -15.39 20.68
N LEU A 20 15.49 -14.59 19.64
CA LEU A 20 14.15 -14.41 19.05
C LEU A 20 13.81 -15.48 17.98
N GLY A 21 14.62 -16.54 17.88
CA GLY A 21 14.46 -17.62 16.90
C GLY A 21 14.78 -17.22 15.46
N ARG A 22 15.52 -16.12 15.24
CA ARG A 22 15.89 -15.63 13.91
C ARG A 22 17.34 -15.92 13.57
N LYS A 23 17.58 -16.46 12.37
CA LYS A 23 18.93 -16.74 11.87
C LYS A 23 19.39 -15.60 10.97
N ILE A 24 20.45 -14.90 11.38
CA ILE A 24 21.05 -13.79 10.64
C ILE A 24 22.54 -14.08 10.44
N SER A 25 23.04 -13.89 9.21
CA SER A 25 24.45 -13.98 8.88
C SER A 25 25.11 -12.60 8.84
N PRO A 26 26.41 -12.48 9.10
CA PRO A 26 27.15 -11.23 8.92
C PRO A 26 26.97 -10.61 7.52
N ALA A 27 26.95 -11.45 6.48
CA ALA A 27 26.72 -11.01 5.10
C ALA A 27 25.29 -10.47 4.85
N GLN A 28 24.30 -10.87 5.65
CA GLN A 28 22.97 -10.24 5.62
C GLN A 28 23.04 -8.84 6.24
N LEU A 29 23.65 -8.69 7.42
CA LEU A 29 23.81 -7.38 8.07
C LEU A 29 24.55 -6.39 7.18
N GLU A 30 25.66 -6.81 6.56
CA GLU A 30 26.42 -5.99 5.62
C GLU A 30 25.55 -5.53 4.44
N ARG A 31 24.79 -6.45 3.82
CA ARG A 31 23.88 -6.11 2.72
C ARG A 31 22.75 -5.17 3.15
N TRP A 32 22.18 -5.37 4.33
CA TRP A 32 21.10 -4.52 4.83
C TRP A 32 21.60 -3.11 5.14
N ARG A 33 22.81 -2.97 5.70
CA ARG A 33 23.48 -1.66 5.85
C ARG A 33 23.78 -0.99 4.51
N ALA A 34 24.33 -1.73 3.55
CA ALA A 34 24.63 -1.20 2.22
C ALA A 34 23.38 -0.69 1.48
N ARG A 35 22.22 -1.29 1.77
CA ARG A 35 20.91 -0.87 1.25
C ARG A 35 20.21 0.17 2.13
N ALA A 36 20.82 0.62 3.23
CA ALA A 36 20.24 1.52 4.22
C ALA A 36 18.91 1.01 4.81
N TRP A 37 18.71 -0.31 4.85
CA TRP A 37 17.59 -0.91 5.58
C TRP A 37 17.90 -1.08 7.06
N LEU A 38 19.18 -1.14 7.40
CA LEU A 38 19.71 -1.12 8.75
C LEU A 38 20.66 0.09 8.84
N PRO A 39 20.60 0.91 9.90
CA PRO A 39 21.46 2.08 9.99
C PRO A 39 22.93 1.67 10.18
N PRO A 40 23.87 2.62 10.05
CA PRO A 40 25.28 2.40 10.39
C PRO A 40 25.44 1.87 11.82
N THR A 41 26.47 1.03 12.03
CA THR A 41 26.67 0.30 13.28
C THR A 41 26.86 1.25 14.48
N GLU A 42 27.37 2.45 14.25
CA GLU A 42 27.55 3.50 15.28
C GLU A 42 26.22 3.97 15.90
N GLN A 43 25.10 3.72 15.22
CA GLN A 43 23.76 4.12 15.67
C GLN A 43 23.00 3.00 16.40
N TRP A 44 23.62 1.83 16.55
CA TRP A 44 22.92 0.64 17.05
C TRP A 44 22.75 0.59 18.55
N THR A 45 23.68 1.20 19.26
CA THR A 45 23.72 1.14 20.71
C THR A 45 22.97 2.30 21.33
N ASP A 46 22.29 2.01 22.44
CA ASP A 46 21.72 3.03 23.30
C ASP A 46 22.87 3.77 24.01
N PRO A 47 22.91 5.11 23.96
CA PRO A 47 24.05 5.89 24.48
C PRO A 47 24.17 5.82 26.01
N HIS A 48 23.12 5.43 26.72
CA HIS A 48 23.11 5.34 28.19
C HIS A 48 23.48 3.94 28.68
N THR A 49 23.10 2.90 27.95
CA THR A 49 23.31 1.51 28.39
C THR A 49 24.39 0.76 27.61
N ALA A 50 24.86 1.33 26.49
CA ALA A 50 25.73 0.69 25.50
C ALA A 50 25.16 -0.63 24.92
N SER A 51 23.90 -0.96 25.22
CA SER A 51 23.22 -2.15 24.72
C SER A 51 22.65 -1.90 23.33
N ILE A 52 22.47 -2.96 22.54
CA ILE A 52 21.76 -2.87 21.25
C ILE A 52 20.35 -2.32 21.51
N ARG A 53 19.99 -1.26 20.79
CA ARG A 53 18.66 -0.67 20.88
C ARG A 53 17.59 -1.66 20.44
N ARG A 54 16.48 -1.67 21.15
CA ARG A 54 15.35 -2.56 20.89
C ARG A 54 14.79 -2.40 19.48
N ASP A 55 14.72 -1.19 18.94
CA ASP A 55 14.23 -0.94 17.59
C ASP A 55 15.16 -1.51 16.49
N ILE A 56 16.47 -1.55 16.74
CA ILE A 56 17.46 -2.16 15.85
C ILE A 56 17.32 -3.68 15.85
N LEU A 57 17.13 -4.28 17.02
CA LEU A 57 16.84 -5.71 17.14
C LEU A 57 15.55 -6.09 16.40
N HIS A 58 14.46 -5.34 16.61
CA HIS A 58 13.18 -5.57 15.90
C HIS A 58 13.32 -5.40 14.39
N ARG A 59 14.02 -4.35 13.93
CA ARG A 59 14.32 -4.11 12.52
C ARG A 59 15.10 -5.28 11.90
N ALA A 60 16.13 -5.77 12.58
CA ALA A 60 16.90 -6.93 12.13
C ALA A 60 16.05 -8.21 12.08
N ALA A 61 15.20 -8.45 13.09
CA ALA A 61 14.27 -9.58 13.09
C ALA A 61 13.27 -9.52 11.93
N ARG A 62 12.69 -8.34 11.66
CA ARG A 62 11.79 -8.13 10.51
C ARG A 62 12.49 -8.31 9.17
N LEU A 63 13.73 -7.83 9.03
CA LEU A 63 14.53 -8.06 7.83
C LEU A 63 14.87 -9.54 7.65
N ALA A 64 15.12 -10.28 8.73
CA ALA A 64 15.34 -11.72 8.68
C ALA A 64 14.09 -12.46 8.16
N ASP A 65 12.91 -12.12 8.66
CA ASP A 65 11.63 -12.70 8.22
C ASP A 65 11.37 -12.43 6.72
N ALA A 66 11.73 -11.24 6.25
CA ALA A 66 11.60 -10.86 4.85
C ALA A 66 12.68 -11.49 3.94
N SER A 67 13.83 -11.90 4.49
CA SER A 67 15.02 -12.38 3.75
C SER A 67 15.04 -13.90 3.51
N THR A 68 13.92 -14.48 3.11
CA THR A 68 13.84 -15.92 2.80
C THR A 68 14.41 -16.25 1.41
N PRO A 69 15.05 -17.41 1.21
CA PRO A 69 15.57 -17.82 -0.09
C PRO A 69 14.50 -17.74 -1.19
N GLY A 70 14.84 -17.10 -2.31
CA GLY A 70 13.92 -16.89 -3.43
C GLY A 70 12.93 -15.74 -3.27
N ARG A 71 12.96 -14.99 -2.15
CA ARG A 71 12.14 -13.79 -1.95
C ARG A 71 12.99 -12.53 -1.86
N SER A 72 12.53 -11.47 -2.52
CA SER A 72 13.10 -10.12 -2.37
C SER A 72 12.45 -9.42 -1.18
N ILE A 73 13.25 -8.73 -0.36
CA ILE A 73 12.75 -7.85 0.71
C ILE A 73 11.83 -6.77 0.12
N SER A 74 12.08 -6.31 -1.12
CA SER A 74 11.15 -5.49 -1.89
C SER A 74 10.70 -4.24 -1.08
N TRP A 75 9.42 -3.91 -1.14
CA TRP A 75 8.83 -2.76 -0.46
C TRP A 75 8.94 -2.79 1.07
N ILE A 76 9.21 -3.95 1.70
CA ILE A 76 9.43 -4.00 3.16
C ILE A 76 10.63 -3.12 3.54
N GLY A 77 11.64 -3.08 2.66
CA GLY A 77 12.79 -2.19 2.82
C GLY A 77 12.43 -0.70 2.77
N TRP A 78 11.37 -0.33 2.06
CA TRP A 78 10.89 1.06 1.96
C TRP A 78 10.39 1.56 3.32
N THR A 79 9.82 0.68 4.13
CA THR A 79 9.37 1.03 5.49
C THR A 79 10.52 1.55 6.34
N PHE A 80 11.70 0.94 6.24
CA PHE A 80 12.87 1.39 7.00
C PHE A 80 13.42 2.71 6.47
N TRP A 81 13.47 2.89 5.15
CA TRP A 81 13.83 4.18 4.58
C TRP A 81 12.90 5.32 5.02
N ALA A 82 11.60 5.03 5.10
CA ALA A 82 10.57 6.00 5.50
C ALA A 82 10.60 6.30 7.00
N ILE A 83 10.96 5.32 7.83
CA ILE A 83 11.16 5.52 9.29
C ILE A 83 12.40 6.37 9.56
N ASP A 84 13.48 6.14 8.81
CA ASP A 84 14.75 6.85 9.02
C ASP A 84 14.66 8.33 8.62
N ASP A 85 13.83 8.65 7.62
CA ASP A 85 13.51 10.02 7.19
C ASP A 85 14.74 10.94 7.05
N THR A 86 15.77 10.43 6.35
CA THR A 86 16.99 11.17 6.02
C THR A 86 17.01 11.53 4.54
N PRO A 87 17.79 12.53 4.10
CA PRO A 87 17.92 12.86 2.68
C PRO A 87 18.35 11.65 1.82
N GLN A 88 19.21 10.77 2.37
CA GLN A 88 19.64 9.56 1.67
C GLN A 88 18.49 8.56 1.50
N THR A 89 17.72 8.30 2.56
CA THR A 89 16.64 7.32 2.53
C THR A 89 15.43 7.83 1.75
N ALA A 90 15.12 9.13 1.84
CA ALA A 90 14.10 9.79 1.02
C ALA A 90 14.45 9.73 -0.48
N SER A 91 15.72 10.00 -0.85
CA SER A 91 16.19 9.85 -2.23
C SER A 91 16.03 8.42 -2.76
N ARG A 92 16.35 7.41 -1.93
CA ARG A 92 16.14 5.99 -2.28
C ARG A 92 14.65 5.65 -2.45
N LEU A 93 13.78 6.17 -1.59
CA LEU A 93 12.33 5.98 -1.71
C LEU A 93 11.79 6.57 -3.00
N ARG A 94 12.13 7.83 -3.28
CA ARG A 94 11.76 8.52 -4.53
C ARG A 94 12.15 7.70 -5.75
N GLN A 95 13.41 7.26 -5.82
CA GLN A 95 13.89 6.42 -6.92
C GLN A 95 13.14 5.09 -7.02
N ALA A 96 12.79 4.46 -5.89
CA ALA A 96 12.07 3.19 -5.89
C ALA A 96 10.61 3.33 -6.37
N LEU A 97 9.93 4.40 -5.95
CA LEU A 97 8.58 4.73 -6.42
C LEU A 97 8.59 5.03 -7.93
N ILE A 98 9.52 5.89 -8.39
CA ILE A 98 9.67 6.20 -9.81
C ILE A 98 10.01 4.96 -10.63
N THR A 99 10.91 4.09 -10.15
CA THR A 99 11.24 2.82 -10.81
C THR A 99 10.01 1.91 -10.92
N THR A 100 9.16 1.90 -9.89
CA THR A 100 7.93 1.11 -9.88
C THR A 100 6.93 1.65 -10.89
N LEU A 101 6.76 2.97 -10.98
CA LEU A 101 5.93 3.65 -11.98
C LEU A 101 6.39 3.36 -13.42
N LYS A 102 7.70 3.38 -13.67
CA LYS A 102 8.27 3.12 -15.01
C LYS A 102 8.21 1.66 -15.43
N ARG A 103 8.01 0.73 -14.48
CA ARG A 103 8.16 -0.71 -14.73
C ARG A 103 7.23 -1.27 -15.81
N PRO A 104 5.92 -0.94 -15.87
CA PRO A 104 5.05 -1.43 -16.94
C PRO A 104 5.55 -1.02 -18.33
N PHE A 105 5.98 0.24 -18.47
CA PHE A 105 6.52 0.79 -19.71
C PHE A 105 7.84 0.14 -20.10
N ALA A 106 8.77 0.00 -19.14
CA ALA A 106 10.05 -0.68 -19.38
C ALA A 106 9.85 -2.15 -19.83
N ARG A 107 8.85 -2.86 -19.29
CA ARG A 107 8.49 -4.22 -19.72
C ARG A 107 7.92 -4.28 -21.12
N ALA A 108 7.21 -3.23 -21.54
CA ALA A 108 6.71 -3.06 -22.90
C ALA A 108 7.80 -2.55 -23.87
N GLY A 109 9.03 -2.31 -23.41
CA GLY A 109 10.10 -1.75 -24.23
C GLY A 109 9.92 -0.26 -24.55
N ILE A 110 9.05 0.43 -23.80
CA ILE A 110 8.72 1.83 -24.02
C ILE A 110 9.67 2.71 -23.22
N ASP A 111 10.40 3.58 -23.92
CA ASP A 111 11.14 4.69 -23.31
C ASP A 111 10.18 5.85 -23.05
N ILE A 112 9.87 6.08 -21.78
CA ILE A 112 8.92 7.11 -21.35
C ILE A 112 9.36 8.53 -21.72
N THR A 113 10.66 8.75 -21.96
CA THR A 113 11.19 10.07 -22.35
C THR A 113 10.90 10.41 -23.81
N ARG A 114 10.41 9.43 -24.57
CA ARG A 114 10.06 9.55 -26.00
C ARG A 114 8.57 9.56 -26.26
N ILE A 115 7.73 9.65 -25.23
CA ILE A 115 6.29 9.76 -25.40
C ILE A 115 5.99 11.13 -26.04
N PRO A 116 5.37 11.19 -27.24
CA PRO A 116 5.10 12.46 -27.91
C PRO A 116 4.07 13.30 -27.15
N THR A 117 4.39 14.57 -26.92
CA THR A 117 3.51 15.54 -26.23
C THR A 117 2.74 16.47 -27.17
N GLY A 118 2.99 16.40 -28.48
CA GLY A 118 2.31 17.21 -29.48
C GLY A 118 0.90 16.72 -29.81
N GLN A 119 0.08 17.58 -30.40
CA GLN A 119 -1.29 17.29 -30.84
C GLN A 119 -1.40 16.99 -32.34
N SER A 120 -0.28 16.67 -33.00
CA SER A 120 -0.32 16.35 -34.42
C SER A 120 -0.90 14.94 -34.64
N LYS A 121 -1.51 14.70 -35.81
CA LYS A 121 -1.96 13.34 -36.18
C LYS A 121 -0.85 12.29 -36.10
N ALA A 122 0.40 12.69 -36.30
CA ALA A 122 1.55 11.80 -36.19
C ALA A 122 1.84 11.45 -34.72
N ASP A 123 1.77 12.43 -33.81
CA ASP A 123 1.94 12.23 -32.38
C ASP A 123 0.82 11.36 -31.81
N ASP A 124 -0.44 11.61 -32.19
CA ASP A 124 -1.59 10.80 -31.79
C ASP A 124 -1.42 9.34 -32.23
N LYS A 125 -1.00 9.11 -33.47
CA LYS A 125 -0.74 7.76 -33.99
C LYS A 125 0.39 7.08 -33.23
N ALA A 126 1.45 7.82 -32.89
CA ALA A 126 2.57 7.29 -32.12
C ALA A 126 2.14 6.93 -30.69
N ARG A 127 1.35 7.78 -29.99
CA ARG A 127 0.81 7.45 -28.67
C ARG A 127 -0.12 6.24 -28.71
N GLN A 128 -0.98 6.12 -29.72
CA GLN A 128 -1.84 4.94 -29.91
C GLN A 128 -1.02 3.64 -30.06
N GLU A 129 0.11 3.70 -30.78
CA GLU A 129 1.00 2.56 -30.93
C GLU A 129 1.69 2.19 -29.60
N LEU A 130 2.09 3.18 -28.80
CA LEU A 130 2.61 2.93 -27.44
C LEU A 130 1.56 2.30 -26.52
N VAL A 131 0.31 2.77 -26.60
CA VAL A 131 -0.82 2.17 -25.87
C VAL A 131 -0.99 0.70 -26.24
N ARG A 132 -0.94 0.38 -27.55
CA ARG A 132 -1.02 -1.00 -28.04
C ARG A 132 0.10 -1.86 -27.46
N GLN A 133 1.34 -1.39 -27.52
CA GLN A 133 2.51 -2.08 -26.94
C GLN A 133 2.37 -2.30 -25.43
N LEU A 134 1.85 -1.32 -24.70
CA LEU A 134 1.61 -1.44 -23.27
C LEU A 134 0.57 -2.54 -22.98
N LEU A 135 -0.55 -2.52 -23.70
CA LEU A 135 -1.64 -3.50 -23.55
C LEU A 135 -1.19 -4.93 -23.90
N ASP A 136 -0.29 -5.11 -24.86
CA ASP A 136 0.28 -6.43 -25.22
C ASP A 136 1.02 -7.10 -24.04
N THR A 137 1.51 -6.31 -23.08
CA THR A 137 2.19 -6.82 -21.87
C THR A 137 1.27 -7.02 -20.67
N VAL A 138 0.04 -6.51 -20.72
CA VAL A 138 -0.92 -6.62 -19.61
C VAL A 138 -1.36 -8.07 -19.48
N ARG A 139 -1.25 -8.60 -18.26
CA ARG A 139 -1.76 -9.92 -17.90
C ARG A 139 -2.82 -9.78 -16.83
N ALA A 140 -3.96 -10.42 -17.04
CA ALA A 140 -4.98 -10.54 -16.00
C ALA A 140 -4.37 -11.20 -14.75
N PRO A 141 -4.78 -10.80 -13.53
CA PRO A 141 -4.35 -11.45 -12.30
C PRO A 141 -4.70 -12.93 -12.36
N ARG A 142 -3.78 -13.80 -11.94
CA ARG A 142 -4.02 -15.24 -11.83
C ARG A 142 -4.93 -15.63 -10.66
N ARG A 143 -5.23 -14.70 -9.74
CA ARG A 143 -6.01 -14.95 -8.52
C ARG A 143 -7.13 -13.92 -8.39
N ASP A 144 -8.36 -14.42 -8.24
CA ASP A 144 -9.53 -13.61 -7.86
C ASP A 144 -9.62 -13.53 -6.34
N LEU A 145 -9.04 -12.48 -5.77
CA LEU A 145 -9.03 -12.26 -4.32
C LEU A 145 -10.43 -12.00 -3.77
N ASP A 146 -11.30 -11.29 -4.50
CA ASP A 146 -12.68 -11.03 -4.07
C ASP A 146 -13.51 -12.32 -4.10
N GLY A 147 -13.36 -13.13 -5.15
CA GLY A 147 -13.95 -14.46 -5.23
C GLY A 147 -13.46 -15.39 -4.10
N THR A 148 -12.17 -15.34 -3.76
CA THR A 148 -11.60 -16.14 -2.66
C THR A 148 -12.15 -15.68 -1.30
N LEU A 149 -12.20 -14.37 -1.05
CA LEU A 149 -12.81 -13.79 0.15
C LEU A 149 -14.28 -14.17 0.30
N ARG A 150 -15.04 -14.14 -0.80
CA ARG A 150 -16.46 -14.53 -0.81
C ARG A 150 -16.67 -16.01 -0.56
N ALA A 151 -15.86 -16.88 -1.13
CA ALA A 151 -15.91 -18.31 -0.86
C ALA A 151 -15.69 -18.58 0.65
N HIS A 152 -14.65 -17.98 1.23
CA HIS A 152 -14.37 -18.13 2.67
C HIS A 152 -15.44 -17.52 3.58
N ALA A 153 -16.06 -16.41 3.17
CA ALA A 153 -17.14 -15.81 3.93
C ALA A 153 -18.42 -16.64 3.87
N LEU A 154 -18.73 -17.25 2.71
CA LEU A 154 -19.83 -18.21 2.57
C LEU A 154 -19.60 -19.44 3.46
N ASP A 155 -18.38 -19.98 3.47
CA ASP A 155 -18.00 -21.09 4.35
C ASP A 155 -18.13 -20.75 5.85
N ALA A 156 -18.06 -19.45 6.18
CA ALA A 156 -18.19 -18.93 7.55
C ALA A 156 -19.59 -18.38 7.89
N ASP A 157 -20.58 -18.59 7.02
CA ASP A 157 -21.95 -18.06 7.12
C ASP A 157 -22.01 -16.52 7.30
N VAL A 158 -21.05 -15.82 6.69
CA VAL A 158 -20.96 -14.37 6.68
C VAL A 158 -21.50 -13.84 5.36
N VAL A 159 -22.62 -13.11 5.43
CA VAL A 159 -23.15 -12.38 4.27
C VAL A 159 -22.28 -11.16 4.01
N LEU A 160 -21.39 -11.26 3.03
CA LEU A 160 -20.65 -10.09 2.56
C LEU A 160 -21.59 -9.16 1.77
N PRO A 161 -21.46 -7.83 1.89
CA PRO A 161 -22.13 -6.90 1.01
C PRO A 161 -21.92 -7.24 -0.46
N PRO A 162 -22.86 -6.86 -1.35
CA PRO A 162 -22.87 -7.27 -2.74
C PRO A 162 -21.52 -7.02 -3.45
N PRO A 163 -21.15 -7.88 -4.41
CA PRO A 163 -19.90 -7.74 -5.15
C PRO A 163 -19.79 -6.37 -5.83
N ARG A 164 -18.58 -5.80 -5.69
CA ARG A 164 -18.03 -4.67 -6.45
C ARG A 164 -18.72 -3.31 -6.26
N SER A 165 -18.40 -2.63 -5.16
CA SER A 165 -18.48 -1.17 -5.07
C SER A 165 -17.48 -0.45 -5.98
N VAL A 166 -16.48 -1.17 -6.49
CA VAL A 166 -15.40 -0.68 -7.37
C VAL A 166 -15.29 -1.60 -8.59
N PRO A 167 -15.08 -1.05 -9.81
CA PRO A 167 -14.91 -1.85 -11.02
C PRO A 167 -13.73 -2.81 -10.94
N ASN A 168 -13.80 -3.92 -11.68
CA ASN A 168 -12.60 -4.71 -11.97
C ASN A 168 -11.68 -3.84 -12.85
N VAL A 169 -10.49 -3.46 -12.36
CA VAL A 169 -9.53 -2.64 -13.11
C VAL A 169 -9.03 -3.31 -14.40
N PHE A 170 -9.19 -4.63 -14.54
CA PHE A 170 -8.93 -5.39 -15.77
C PHE A 170 -10.16 -5.55 -16.67
N HIS A 171 -11.27 -4.88 -16.34
CA HIS A 171 -12.42 -4.83 -17.23
C HIS A 171 -11.99 -4.18 -18.55
N ARG A 172 -12.38 -4.77 -19.68
CA ARG A 172 -11.95 -4.30 -21.01
C ARG A 172 -12.27 -2.82 -21.23
N SER A 173 -13.39 -2.34 -20.70
CA SER A 173 -13.78 -0.93 -20.80
C SER A 173 -12.84 0.01 -20.05
N LEU A 174 -12.04 -0.48 -19.11
CA LEU A 174 -11.07 0.32 -18.34
C LEU A 174 -9.63 0.16 -18.84
N LEU A 175 -9.28 -0.99 -19.39
CA LEU A 175 -7.91 -1.27 -19.80
C LEU A 175 -7.43 -0.29 -20.88
N THR A 176 -8.20 -0.12 -21.96
CA THR A 176 -7.79 0.76 -23.06
C THR A 176 -7.79 2.24 -22.66
N PRO A 177 -8.84 2.80 -22.04
CA PRO A 177 -8.80 4.18 -21.56
C PRO A 177 -7.73 4.38 -20.48
N GLY A 178 -7.54 3.42 -19.57
CA GLY A 178 -6.48 3.50 -18.56
C GLY A 178 -5.07 3.54 -19.16
N ALA A 179 -4.79 2.72 -20.19
CA ALA A 179 -3.52 2.75 -20.90
C ALA A 179 -3.30 4.07 -21.66
N ARG A 180 -4.33 4.58 -22.33
CA ARG A 180 -4.30 5.90 -22.99
C ARG A 180 -4.04 7.02 -21.99
N LEU A 181 -4.72 7.00 -20.85
CA LEU A 181 -4.56 7.97 -19.77
C LEU A 181 -3.13 7.94 -19.21
N LEU A 182 -2.51 6.76 -19.05
CA LEU A 182 -1.11 6.66 -18.62
C LEU A 182 -0.12 7.19 -19.66
N VAL A 183 -0.43 7.11 -20.95
CA VAL A 183 0.45 7.56 -22.04
C VAL A 183 0.29 9.06 -22.30
N GLY A 184 -0.92 9.53 -22.60
CA GLY A 184 -1.19 10.91 -23.03
C GLY A 184 -2.00 11.75 -22.06
N GLY A 185 -2.35 11.24 -20.88
CA GLY A 185 -3.14 12.00 -19.91
C GLY A 185 -4.57 12.28 -20.38
N LEU A 186 -5.13 13.41 -19.95
CA LEU A 186 -6.50 13.80 -20.29
C LEU A 186 -6.65 14.32 -21.73
N ASP A 187 -5.55 14.73 -22.36
CA ASP A 187 -5.54 15.08 -23.79
C ASP A 187 -5.91 13.86 -24.65
N ASP A 188 -5.48 12.67 -24.23
CA ASP A 188 -5.79 11.43 -24.90
C ASP A 188 -7.08 10.77 -24.40
N VAL A 189 -7.57 11.10 -23.20
CA VAL A 189 -8.79 10.51 -22.64
C VAL A 189 -9.63 11.58 -21.95
N PRO A 190 -10.68 12.09 -22.63
CA PRO A 190 -11.52 13.11 -22.04
C PRO A 190 -12.28 12.53 -20.82
N PRO A 191 -12.63 13.37 -19.83
CA PRO A 191 -13.30 12.92 -18.61
C PRO A 191 -14.58 12.12 -18.84
N GLU A 192 -15.36 12.47 -19.87
CA GLU A 192 -16.57 11.75 -20.24
C GLU A 192 -16.29 10.32 -20.72
N GLU A 193 -15.19 10.09 -21.44
CA GLU A 193 -14.77 8.73 -21.83
C GLU A 193 -14.40 7.91 -20.58
N LEU A 194 -13.73 8.52 -19.59
CA LEU A 194 -13.41 7.85 -18.32
C LEU A 194 -14.68 7.52 -17.52
N LEU A 195 -15.64 8.44 -17.47
CA LEU A 195 -16.92 8.21 -16.77
C LEU A 195 -17.74 7.12 -17.46
N GLU A 196 -17.79 7.09 -18.79
CA GLU A 196 -18.46 6.02 -19.55
C GLU A 196 -17.75 4.67 -19.34
N ALA A 197 -16.42 4.67 -19.37
CA ALA A 197 -15.61 3.49 -19.10
C ALA A 197 -15.88 2.92 -17.70
N TRP A 198 -15.95 3.78 -16.67
CA TRP A 198 -16.35 3.41 -15.31
C TRP A 198 -17.79 2.93 -15.24
N HIS A 199 -18.74 3.62 -15.87
CA HIS A 199 -20.15 3.24 -15.89
C HIS A 199 -20.34 1.82 -16.45
N ASN A 200 -19.63 1.51 -17.53
CA ASN A 200 -19.64 0.21 -18.18
C ASN A 200 -18.93 -0.90 -17.39
N ALA A 201 -18.04 -0.54 -16.47
CA ALA A 201 -17.28 -1.49 -15.66
C ALA A 201 -17.86 -1.67 -14.24
N LEU A 202 -18.74 -0.77 -13.81
CA LEU A 202 -19.49 -0.86 -12.56
C LEU A 202 -20.65 -1.85 -12.66
N PRO A 203 -21.03 -2.52 -11.56
CA PRO A 203 -22.29 -3.25 -11.50
C PRO A 203 -23.49 -2.30 -11.65
N PRO A 204 -24.64 -2.78 -12.19
CA PRO A 204 -25.84 -1.97 -12.38
C PRO A 204 -26.29 -1.21 -11.11
N ALA A 205 -26.17 -1.85 -9.94
CA ALA A 205 -26.53 -1.27 -8.64
C ALA A 205 -25.68 -0.06 -8.20
N ARG A 206 -24.63 0.30 -8.95
CA ARG A 206 -23.70 1.40 -8.63
C ARG A 206 -23.54 2.41 -9.76
N GLN A 207 -24.36 2.31 -10.81
CA GLN A 207 -24.35 3.24 -11.93
C GLN A 207 -24.83 4.65 -11.55
N ASP A 208 -25.56 4.79 -10.44
CA ASP A 208 -25.92 6.07 -9.83
C ASP A 208 -24.68 6.88 -9.41
N MET A 209 -23.59 6.21 -9.06
CA MET A 209 -22.33 6.83 -8.66
C MET A 209 -21.69 7.62 -9.81
N THR A 210 -21.70 7.10 -11.04
CA THR A 210 -21.14 7.82 -12.19
C THR A 210 -21.97 9.05 -12.53
N GLU A 211 -23.29 8.98 -12.36
CA GLU A 211 -24.16 10.14 -12.55
C GLU A 211 -23.95 11.22 -11.48
N ARG A 212 -23.69 10.83 -10.22
CA ARG A 212 -23.28 11.79 -9.18
C ARG A 212 -21.96 12.49 -9.53
N ILE A 213 -20.97 11.75 -10.03
CA ILE A 213 -19.67 12.32 -10.43
C ILE A 213 -19.86 13.25 -11.62
N ARG A 214 -20.60 12.82 -12.65
CA ARG A 214 -20.97 13.64 -13.83
C ARG A 214 -21.62 14.95 -13.40
N ASN A 215 -22.61 14.88 -12.52
CA ASN A 215 -23.28 16.07 -11.97
C ASN A 215 -22.35 16.96 -11.14
N SER A 216 -21.37 16.38 -10.46
CA SER A 216 -20.33 17.16 -9.76
C SER A 216 -19.42 17.90 -10.74
N HIS A 217 -18.98 17.23 -11.80
CA HIS A 217 -18.15 17.83 -12.85
C HIS A 217 -18.88 18.95 -13.57
N LEU A 218 -20.16 18.75 -13.89
CA LEU A 218 -21.02 19.78 -14.49
C LEU A 218 -21.14 21.00 -13.57
N ARG A 219 -21.36 20.81 -12.26
CA ARG A 219 -21.42 21.93 -11.31
C ARG A 219 -20.10 22.69 -11.21
N ALA A 220 -18.97 22.00 -11.18
CA ALA A 220 -17.65 22.63 -11.19
C ALA A 220 -17.44 23.45 -12.47
N ALA A 221 -17.74 22.86 -13.63
CA ALA A 221 -17.64 23.54 -14.92
C ALA A 221 -18.54 24.79 -15.00
N LEU A 222 -19.78 24.71 -14.51
CA LEU A 222 -20.69 25.86 -14.42
C LEU A 222 -20.17 26.96 -13.46
N ALA A 223 -19.38 26.59 -12.45
CA ALA A 223 -18.70 27.53 -11.57
C ALA A 223 -17.36 28.06 -12.13
N GLY A 224 -17.02 27.73 -13.38
CA GLY A 224 -15.74 28.11 -14.00
C GLY A 224 -14.52 27.38 -13.43
N GLN A 225 -14.74 26.28 -12.72
CA GLN A 225 -13.68 25.44 -12.16
C GLN A 225 -13.43 24.26 -13.10
N ASP A 226 -12.17 23.96 -13.39
CA ASP A 226 -11.80 22.72 -14.06
C ASP A 226 -11.93 21.56 -13.05
N PRO A 227 -12.88 20.63 -13.23
CA PRO A 227 -13.05 19.49 -12.32
C PRO A 227 -11.84 18.55 -12.32
N MET A 228 -10.98 18.65 -13.32
CA MET A 228 -9.77 17.85 -13.44
C MET A 228 -8.51 18.62 -13.02
N ALA A 229 -8.64 19.87 -12.55
CA ALA A 229 -7.53 20.62 -12.00
C ALA A 229 -6.99 19.88 -10.77
N GLY A 230 -5.73 19.45 -10.86
CA GLY A 230 -5.09 18.64 -9.82
C GLY A 230 -5.36 17.14 -9.92
N PHE A 231 -6.03 16.65 -10.98
CA PHE A 231 -6.16 15.22 -11.21
C PHE A 231 -4.77 14.59 -11.41
N PRO A 232 -4.39 13.53 -10.66
CA PRO A 232 -3.00 13.05 -10.64
C PRO A 232 -2.52 12.57 -12.02
N LEU A 233 -3.45 12.05 -12.81
CA LEU A 233 -3.22 11.49 -14.13
C LEU A 233 -3.52 12.50 -15.26
N ALA A 234 -3.72 13.78 -14.96
CA ALA A 234 -3.96 14.82 -15.97
C ALA A 234 -2.90 14.81 -17.07
N TYR A 235 -1.64 14.59 -16.69
CA TYR A 235 -0.48 14.53 -17.58
C TYR A 235 0.09 13.11 -17.73
N GLY A 236 -0.74 12.09 -17.48
CA GLY A 236 -0.36 10.68 -17.55
C GLY A 236 0.80 10.28 -16.61
N LEU A 237 1.56 9.27 -17.00
CA LEU A 237 2.71 8.78 -16.23
C LEU A 237 3.76 9.87 -15.95
N PRO A 238 4.14 10.74 -16.90
CA PRO A 238 5.05 11.85 -16.61
C PRO A 238 4.54 12.75 -15.48
N GLY A 239 3.23 13.02 -15.43
CA GLY A 239 2.60 13.75 -14.32
C GLY A 239 2.79 13.07 -12.97
N LEU A 240 2.54 11.76 -12.90
CA LEU A 240 2.75 10.97 -11.67
C LEU A 240 4.21 10.94 -11.21
N ILE A 241 5.14 10.83 -12.15
CA ILE A 241 6.58 10.86 -11.84
C ILE A 241 6.95 12.23 -11.27
N ARG A 242 6.49 13.31 -11.90
CA ARG A 242 6.74 14.67 -11.45
C ARG A 242 6.21 14.91 -10.04
N ILE A 243 5.00 14.43 -9.73
CA ILE A 243 4.45 14.49 -8.36
C ILE A 243 5.43 13.87 -7.35
N VAL A 244 5.96 12.69 -7.62
CA VAL A 244 6.92 12.01 -6.73
C VAL A 244 8.28 12.73 -6.68
N GLU A 245 8.72 13.32 -7.79
CA GLU A 245 9.97 14.08 -7.86
C GLU A 245 9.90 15.38 -7.05
N GLU A 246 8.79 16.11 -7.15
CA GLU A 246 8.59 17.43 -6.54
C GLU A 246 8.07 17.38 -5.10
N THR A 247 7.56 16.22 -4.66
CA THR A 247 7.10 16.05 -3.28
C THR A 247 8.26 16.22 -2.29
N ASP A 248 8.02 17.01 -1.24
CA ASP A 248 8.93 17.19 -0.11
C ASP A 248 9.35 15.84 0.52
N ASP A 249 10.62 15.71 0.88
CA ASP A 249 11.19 14.46 1.40
C ASP A 249 10.43 13.95 2.65
N ARG A 250 10.07 14.83 3.58
CA ARG A 250 9.36 14.42 4.80
C ARG A 250 7.96 13.97 4.49
N LEU A 251 7.26 14.69 3.61
CA LEU A 251 5.93 14.29 3.17
C LEU A 251 5.95 12.94 2.44
N LEU A 252 6.95 12.70 1.59
CA LEU A 252 7.14 11.43 0.89
C LEU A 252 7.39 10.28 1.87
N CYS A 253 8.28 10.49 2.84
CA CYS A 253 8.55 9.51 3.91
C CYS A 253 7.30 9.25 4.75
N ALA A 254 6.57 10.29 5.14
CA ALA A 254 5.33 10.16 5.91
C ALA A 254 4.25 9.36 5.15
N ALA A 255 4.05 9.67 3.87
CA ALA A 255 3.09 8.97 3.01
C ALA A 255 3.42 7.49 2.88
N VAL A 256 4.68 7.15 2.57
CA VAL A 256 5.12 5.75 2.47
C VAL A 256 4.97 5.03 3.81
N ARG A 257 5.36 5.67 4.92
CA ARG A 257 5.23 5.10 6.27
C ARG A 257 3.78 4.82 6.64
N ALA A 258 2.86 5.75 6.36
CA ALA A 258 1.44 5.56 6.60
C ALA A 258 0.88 4.40 5.77
N CYS A 259 1.20 4.36 4.48
CA CYS A 259 0.74 3.32 3.57
C CYS A 259 1.29 1.93 3.93
N THR A 260 2.57 1.82 4.32
CA THR A 260 3.16 0.54 4.73
C THR A 260 2.64 0.07 6.08
N LYS A 261 2.45 0.98 7.04
CA LYS A 261 1.82 0.66 8.34
C LYS A 261 0.41 0.14 8.11
N ALA A 262 -0.44 0.90 7.43
CA ALA A 262 -1.82 0.50 7.15
C ALA A 262 -1.89 -0.85 6.44
N SER A 263 -1.06 -1.07 5.41
CA SER A 263 -1.02 -2.35 4.67
C SER A 263 -0.59 -3.52 5.56
N ALA A 264 0.40 -3.32 6.43
CA ALA A 264 0.87 -4.34 7.36
C ALA A 264 -0.17 -4.64 8.45
N THR A 265 -0.83 -3.61 9.01
CA THR A 265 -1.90 -3.75 9.99
C THR A 265 -3.07 -4.53 9.42
N LEU A 266 -3.51 -4.19 8.19
CA LEU A 266 -4.55 -4.93 7.48
C LEU A 266 -4.12 -6.39 7.26
N ALA A 267 -2.90 -6.63 6.79
CA ALA A 267 -2.40 -7.99 6.59
C ALA A 267 -2.36 -8.80 7.90
N MET A 268 -2.00 -8.18 9.03
CA MET A 268 -2.04 -8.85 10.33
C MET A 268 -3.47 -9.24 10.71
N LEU A 269 -4.46 -8.35 10.53
CA LEU A 269 -5.87 -8.66 10.76
C LEU A 269 -6.35 -9.80 9.86
N MET A 270 -5.95 -9.82 8.58
CA MET A 270 -6.36 -10.85 7.62
C MET A 270 -5.69 -12.21 7.84
N LEU A 271 -4.53 -12.25 8.51
CA LEU A 271 -3.77 -13.47 8.77
C LEU A 271 -4.03 -14.08 10.16
N ARG A 272 -4.90 -13.47 10.99
CA ARG A 272 -5.32 -14.10 12.26
C ARG A 272 -6.05 -15.41 11.95
N PRO A 273 -5.86 -16.47 12.75
CA PRO A 273 -6.58 -17.73 12.54
C PRO A 273 -8.09 -17.50 12.49
N ALA A 274 -8.71 -18.00 11.41
CA ALA A 274 -10.14 -18.21 11.19
C ALA A 274 -11.14 -17.40 12.04
N HIS A 275 -11.77 -16.42 11.38
CA HIS A 275 -13.14 -15.96 11.65
C HIS A 275 -13.42 -15.17 12.93
N ASP A 276 -12.99 -13.91 12.94
CA ASP A 276 -13.87 -12.91 13.53
C ASP A 276 -14.64 -12.21 12.40
N ALA A 277 -15.77 -12.82 12.03
CA ALA A 277 -16.72 -12.23 11.11
C ALA A 277 -17.08 -10.79 11.50
N ALA A 278 -17.07 -10.46 12.81
CA ALA A 278 -17.34 -9.13 13.30
C ALA A 278 -16.20 -8.16 12.97
N VAL A 279 -14.93 -8.58 13.05
CA VAL A 279 -13.78 -7.77 12.59
C VAL A 279 -13.91 -7.46 11.11
N LEU A 280 -14.18 -8.47 10.27
CA LEU A 280 -14.39 -8.24 8.84
C LEU A 280 -15.59 -7.35 8.58
N ALA A 281 -16.75 -7.64 9.18
CA ALA A 281 -17.96 -6.83 9.04
C ALA A 281 -17.72 -5.37 9.45
N ARG A 282 -16.93 -5.14 10.50
CA ARG A 282 -16.57 -3.79 10.96
C ARG A 282 -15.68 -3.07 9.96
N LEU A 283 -14.62 -3.71 9.47
CA LEU A 283 -13.75 -3.13 8.44
C LEU A 283 -14.56 -2.78 7.18
N MET A 284 -15.47 -3.65 6.78
CA MET A 284 -16.31 -3.49 5.58
C MET A 284 -17.35 -2.37 5.65
N GLN A 285 -17.59 -1.79 6.83
CA GLN A 285 -18.48 -0.63 6.97
C GLN A 285 -17.81 0.67 6.55
N GLU A 286 -16.48 0.71 6.51
CA GLU A 286 -15.71 1.92 6.25
C GLU A 286 -15.49 2.16 4.76
N GLU A 287 -15.48 3.43 4.35
CA GLU A 287 -15.26 3.81 2.96
C GLU A 287 -13.87 3.37 2.45
N MET A 288 -12.85 3.44 3.31
CA MET A 288 -11.49 2.99 3.02
C MET A 288 -11.39 1.50 2.69
N TRP A 289 -12.30 0.66 3.17
CA TRP A 289 -12.35 -0.73 2.74
C TRP A 289 -12.65 -0.84 1.25
N HIS A 290 -13.61 -0.05 0.79
CA HIS A 290 -14.07 -0.05 -0.59
C HIS A 290 -13.08 0.65 -1.52
N GLN A 291 -12.52 1.78 -1.11
CA GLN A 291 -11.64 2.59 -1.96
C GLN A 291 -10.19 2.07 -2.01
N TRP A 292 -9.70 1.49 -0.91
CA TRP A 292 -8.28 1.14 -0.76
C TRP A 292 -8.06 -0.33 -0.43
N ALA A 293 -8.64 -0.85 0.66
CA ALA A 293 -8.29 -2.16 1.21
C ALA A 293 -8.42 -3.29 0.18
N ARG A 294 -9.51 -3.28 -0.59
CA ARG A 294 -9.82 -4.29 -1.62
C ARG A 294 -9.00 -4.17 -2.90
N VAL A 295 -8.40 -3.00 -3.17
CA VAL A 295 -7.72 -2.72 -4.45
C VAL A 295 -6.20 -2.79 -4.27
N THR A 296 -5.66 -2.04 -3.32
CA THR A 296 -4.21 -1.92 -3.10
C THR A 296 -3.79 -2.02 -1.64
N GLY A 297 -4.73 -2.19 -0.69
CA GLY A 297 -4.38 -2.15 0.73
C GLY A 297 -3.65 -3.37 1.26
N ILE A 298 -3.74 -4.53 0.58
CA ILE A 298 -2.87 -5.66 0.89
C ILE A 298 -1.71 -5.69 -0.10
N ALA A 299 -0.51 -5.35 0.38
CA ALA A 299 0.71 -5.38 -0.40
C ALA A 299 1.36 -6.79 -0.34
N PRO A 300 1.27 -7.64 -1.39
CA PRO A 300 1.98 -8.92 -1.41
C PRO A 300 3.50 -8.71 -1.55
N HIS A 301 4.31 -9.72 -1.28
CA HIS A 301 5.74 -9.61 -1.53
C HIS A 301 6.07 -9.39 -3.01
N GLY A 302 7.15 -8.64 -3.28
CA GLY A 302 7.69 -8.42 -4.62
C GLY A 302 6.99 -7.31 -5.41
N ALA A 303 7.09 -7.39 -6.74
CA ALA A 303 6.71 -6.32 -7.65
C ALA A 303 5.24 -5.88 -7.54
N ALA A 304 4.33 -6.79 -7.17
CA ALA A 304 2.92 -6.47 -6.98
C ALA A 304 2.66 -5.62 -5.73
N GLY A 305 3.36 -5.88 -4.61
CA GLY A 305 3.26 -5.02 -3.43
C GLY A 305 3.94 -3.68 -3.61
N GLU A 306 5.05 -3.64 -4.36
CA GLU A 306 5.66 -2.36 -4.76
C GLU A 306 4.65 -1.50 -5.53
N ALA A 307 3.96 -2.09 -6.52
CA ALA A 307 2.92 -1.37 -7.26
C ALA A 307 1.75 -0.93 -6.37
N ALA A 308 1.29 -1.79 -5.46
CA ALA A 308 0.20 -1.47 -4.53
C ALA A 308 0.55 -0.31 -3.58
N LEU A 309 1.78 -0.30 -3.05
CA LEU A 309 2.26 0.79 -2.20
C LEU A 309 2.55 2.07 -2.96
N THR A 310 3.07 1.98 -4.19
CA THR A 310 3.23 3.15 -5.05
C THR A 310 1.87 3.79 -5.36
N ALA A 311 0.86 3.00 -5.71
CA ALA A 311 -0.49 3.51 -5.93
C ALA A 311 -1.09 4.14 -4.66
N SER A 312 -0.96 3.47 -3.50
CA SER A 312 -1.45 4.00 -2.23
C SER A 312 -0.74 5.29 -1.83
N THR A 313 0.57 5.39 -2.07
CA THR A 313 1.37 6.60 -1.81
C THR A 313 0.93 7.74 -2.72
N LEU A 314 0.66 7.47 -4.00
CA LEU A 314 0.14 8.49 -4.92
C LEU A 314 -1.24 8.99 -4.48
N HIS A 315 -2.16 8.10 -4.07
CA HIS A 315 -3.45 8.54 -3.54
C HIS A 315 -3.29 9.42 -2.30
N TYR A 316 -2.43 9.02 -1.36
CA TYR A 316 -2.11 9.82 -0.17
C TYR A 316 -1.62 11.24 -0.53
N LEU A 317 -0.76 11.34 -1.55
CA LEU A 317 -0.16 12.63 -1.94
C LEU A 317 -1.10 13.52 -2.74
N THR A 318 -2.17 12.98 -3.33
CA THR A 318 -2.90 13.69 -4.41
C THR A 318 -4.41 13.69 -4.29
N VAL A 319 -5.01 12.82 -3.48
CA VAL A 319 -6.46 12.76 -3.28
C VAL A 319 -6.81 13.52 -2.00
N PRO A 320 -7.56 14.63 -2.09
CA PRO A 320 -8.01 15.37 -0.90
C PRO A 320 -8.80 14.47 0.06
N GLY A 321 -8.56 14.62 1.36
CA GLY A 321 -9.20 13.82 2.42
C GLY A 321 -8.59 12.43 2.65
N TRP A 322 -7.82 11.90 1.69
CA TRP A 322 -7.31 10.53 1.76
C TRP A 322 -6.40 10.25 2.97
N THR A 323 -5.61 11.25 3.38
CA THR A 323 -4.75 11.15 4.56
C THR A 323 -5.56 10.96 5.85
N ASP A 324 -6.63 11.73 6.01
CA ASP A 324 -7.48 11.70 7.20
C ASP A 324 -8.31 10.41 7.24
N ASP A 325 -8.83 9.99 6.07
CA ASP A 325 -9.56 8.73 5.91
C ASP A 325 -8.67 7.53 6.22
N LEU A 326 -7.43 7.52 5.70
CA LEU A 326 -6.46 6.46 5.99
C LEU A 326 -6.07 6.45 7.47
N SER A 327 -5.89 7.61 8.10
CA SER A 327 -5.57 7.71 9.53
C SER A 327 -6.70 7.13 10.38
N SER A 328 -7.94 7.56 10.13
CA SER A 328 -9.14 7.08 10.83
C SER A 328 -9.32 5.58 10.67
N TYR A 329 -9.12 5.06 9.46
CA TYR A 329 -9.18 3.64 9.18
C TYR A 329 -8.07 2.85 9.87
N GLN A 330 -6.86 3.43 9.97
CA GLN A 330 -5.76 2.82 10.70
C GLN A 330 -6.00 2.76 12.21
N GLU A 331 -6.59 3.79 12.80
CA GLU A 331 -7.01 3.78 14.21
C GLU A 331 -8.03 2.66 14.48
N LEU A 332 -9.01 2.50 13.59
CA LEU A 332 -9.94 1.37 13.64
C LEU A 332 -9.18 0.04 13.60
N MET A 333 -8.29 -0.15 12.62
CA MET A 333 -7.53 -1.39 12.50
C MET A 333 -6.65 -1.68 13.74
N ASP A 334 -5.99 -0.66 14.29
CA ASP A 334 -5.18 -0.78 15.50
C ASP A 334 -6.06 -1.15 16.72
N SER A 335 -7.27 -0.60 16.82
CA SER A 335 -8.23 -0.97 17.88
C SER A 335 -8.69 -2.44 17.78
N LEU A 336 -8.87 -2.96 16.55
CA LEU A 336 -9.27 -4.35 16.30
C LEU A 336 -8.12 -5.36 16.50
N LEU A 337 -6.87 -4.91 16.44
CA LEU A 337 -5.71 -5.73 16.79
C LEU A 337 -5.50 -5.84 18.30
N THR A 338 -5.99 -4.87 19.07
CA THR A 338 -5.92 -4.90 20.53
C THR A 338 -6.92 -5.94 21.03
N PRO A 339 -6.50 -6.98 21.78
CA PRO A 339 -7.47 -7.89 22.41
C PRO A 339 -8.37 -7.05 23.31
N ALA A 340 -9.69 -7.14 23.11
CA ALA A 340 -10.65 -6.55 24.04
C ALA A 340 -10.28 -7.09 25.43
N ALA A 341 -9.96 -6.19 26.37
CA ALA A 341 -9.84 -6.58 27.76
C ALA A 341 -11.21 -7.17 28.13
N GLU A 342 -11.26 -8.48 28.41
CA GLU A 342 -12.47 -9.08 28.96
C GLU A 342 -12.85 -8.24 30.18
N PRO A 343 -14.10 -7.76 30.28
CA PRO A 343 -14.56 -7.17 31.53
C PRO A 343 -14.36 -8.24 32.59
N CYS A 344 -13.48 -7.95 33.55
CA CYS A 344 -13.21 -8.81 34.70
C CYS A 344 -14.57 -9.16 35.30
N ALA A 345 -15.00 -10.41 35.12
CA ALA A 345 -16.24 -10.88 35.69
C ALA A 345 -16.17 -10.56 37.20
N PRO A 346 -17.22 -9.97 37.79
CA PRO A 346 -17.25 -9.82 39.24
C PRO A 346 -17.00 -11.20 39.84
N ARG A 347 -15.99 -11.30 40.72
CA ARG A 347 -15.72 -12.52 41.47
C ARG A 347 -17.05 -12.97 42.08
N PRO A 348 -17.51 -14.21 41.81
CA PRO A 348 -18.65 -14.73 42.52
C PRO A 348 -18.25 -14.87 43.99
N ASP A 349 -18.96 -14.12 44.82
CA ASP A 349 -19.26 -14.37 46.22
C ASP A 349 -18.08 -14.49 47.20
N ASP A 350 -17.83 -13.39 47.90
CA ASP A 350 -17.58 -13.42 49.35
C ASP A 350 -18.86 -13.93 50.05
N ASP A 351 -19.19 -15.20 49.85
CA ASP A 351 -20.18 -15.92 50.65
C ASP A 351 -19.52 -16.28 51.99
N HIS A 352 -19.56 -15.31 52.92
CA HIS A 352 -19.29 -15.57 54.32
C HIS A 352 -20.47 -16.35 54.93
N PRO A 353 -20.28 -17.59 55.43
CA PRO A 353 -21.31 -18.26 56.19
C PRO A 353 -21.48 -17.55 57.53
N SER A 354 -22.60 -16.87 57.69
CA SER A 354 -23.05 -16.34 58.97
C SER A 354 -23.35 -17.51 59.91
N THR A 355 -22.44 -17.75 60.85
CA THR A 355 -22.63 -18.67 61.97
C THR A 355 -23.73 -18.12 62.89
N PRO A 356 -24.75 -18.90 63.29
CA PRO A 356 -25.73 -18.44 64.27
C PRO A 356 -25.12 -18.48 65.69
N PRO A 357 -25.52 -17.57 66.60
CA PRO A 357 -25.00 -17.57 67.96
C PRO A 357 -25.61 -18.71 68.77
N ALA A 358 -24.77 -19.40 69.52
CA ALA A 358 -25.15 -20.26 70.63
C ALA A 358 -24.90 -19.51 71.94
N GLY A 359 -25.91 -19.48 72.82
CA GLY A 359 -25.77 -19.10 74.23
C GLY A 359 -26.07 -17.65 74.55
#